data_AF-A0A2W0AA61-F1
#
_entry.id   AF-A0A2W0AA61-F1
#
_cell.length_a   1.000
_cell.length_b   1.000
_cell.length_c   1.000
_cell.angle_alpha   90.00
_cell.angle_beta   90.00
_cell.angle_gamma   90.00
#
_symmetry.space_group_name_H-M   'P 1'
#
loop_
_entity.id
_entity.type
_entity.pdbx_description
1 polymer ?
#
loop_
_entity_poly.entity_id
_entity_poly.type
_entity_poly.pdbx_seq_one_letter_code
_entity_poly.pdbx_strand_id
1 'polypeptide(L)'
;MKNLSDFALEQHRVYVLRQFELEAGGSIVCSAYARSNPEKVITARFSQAVVKSGWQEHDNTAKLPWPLEVISFHAVRLGRRFRFTLNCVDFQREWESEWPQLI
;
A
#
# COMPACT_ATOMS: atom_id res chain seq x y z
N MET A 1 5.18 3.19 -25.03
CA MET A 1 4.39 3.52 -23.82
C MET A 1 4.03 2.21 -23.14
N LYS A 2 4.49 1.96 -21.91
CA LYS A 2 4.15 0.73 -21.18
C LYS A 2 2.71 0.81 -20.71
N ASN A 3 1.92 -0.23 -20.97
CA ASN A 3 0.48 -0.22 -20.74
C ASN A 3 0.22 -0.27 -19.23
N LEU A 4 -0.69 0.58 -18.72
CA LEU A 4 -1.06 0.56 -17.29
C LEU A 4 -1.71 -0.78 -16.89
N SER A 5 -2.26 -1.50 -17.85
CA SER A 5 -2.75 -2.88 -17.71
C SER A 5 -1.63 -3.91 -17.53
N ASP A 6 -0.42 -3.65 -18.04
CA ASP A 6 0.73 -4.55 -17.82
C ASP A 6 1.21 -4.49 -16.35
N PHE A 7 1.01 -3.36 -15.67
CA PHE A 7 1.22 -3.26 -14.21
C PHE A 7 0.18 -4.04 -13.41
N ALA A 8 -1.06 -4.12 -13.90
CA ALA A 8 -2.11 -4.89 -13.26
C ALA A 8 -1.95 -6.40 -13.45
N LEU A 9 -1.30 -6.86 -14.52
CA LEU A 9 -1.00 -8.29 -14.77
C LEU A 9 0.31 -8.79 -14.11
N GLU A 10 1.07 -7.93 -13.44
CA GLU A 10 2.09 -8.35 -12.46
C GLU A 10 1.48 -8.88 -11.14
N GLN A 11 0.19 -9.22 -11.14
CA GLN A 11 -0.61 -9.82 -10.06
C GLN A 11 -0.10 -11.17 -9.51
N HIS A 12 0.97 -11.73 -10.07
CA HIS A 12 1.68 -12.90 -9.54
C HIS A 12 3.07 -12.59 -8.96
N ARG A 13 3.46 -11.32 -8.84
CA ARG A 13 4.61 -10.96 -8.03
C ARG A 13 4.15 -10.95 -6.57
N VAL A 14 4.65 -11.92 -5.80
CA VAL A 14 4.57 -11.88 -4.34
C VAL A 14 5.37 -10.66 -3.89
N TYR A 15 4.66 -9.55 -3.73
CA TYR A 15 5.20 -8.33 -3.17
C TYR A 15 5.30 -8.51 -1.66
N VAL A 16 6.39 -8.02 -1.10
CA VAL A 16 6.60 -7.97 0.34
C VAL A 16 6.53 -6.51 0.76
N LEU A 17 5.58 -6.21 1.64
CA LEU A 17 5.44 -4.90 2.27
C LEU A 17 6.55 -4.76 3.32
N ARG A 18 7.45 -3.81 3.09
CA ARG A 18 8.58 -3.54 3.99
C ARG A 18 8.20 -2.58 5.10
N GLN A 19 7.30 -1.65 4.82
CA GLN A 19 6.95 -0.56 5.73
C GLN A 19 5.58 -0.01 5.38
N PHE A 20 4.82 0.40 6.40
CA PHE A 20 3.58 1.14 6.29
C PHE A 20 3.50 2.15 7.43
N GLU A 21 3.41 3.43 7.07
CA GLU A 21 3.38 4.53 8.02
C GLU A 21 2.28 5.52 7.69
N LEU A 22 1.61 5.99 8.75
CA LEU A 22 0.71 7.13 8.70
C LEU A 22 1.47 8.35 9.25
N GLU A 23 1.85 9.26 8.36
CA GLU A 23 2.56 10.50 8.72
C GLU A 23 1.58 11.50 9.38
N ALA A 24 2.08 12.34 10.29
CA ALA A 24 1.28 13.35 11.01
C ALA A 24 0.56 14.37 10.09
N GLY A 25 0.99 14.49 8.82
CA GLY A 25 0.32 15.31 7.80
C GLY A 25 -0.84 14.62 7.08
N GLY A 26 -1.27 13.45 7.54
CA GLY A 26 -2.33 12.67 6.91
C GLY A 26 -1.90 12.01 5.60
N SER A 27 -0.61 11.75 5.42
CA SER A 27 -0.12 10.95 4.30
C SER A 27 0.11 9.51 4.73
N ILE A 28 -0.14 8.57 3.84
CA ILE A 28 0.31 7.18 4.02
C ILE A 28 1.52 6.97 3.15
N VAL A 29 2.59 6.44 3.72
CA VAL A 29 3.80 6.02 3.00
C VAL A 29 3.96 4.53 3.17
N CYS A 30 4.06 3.82 2.06
CA CYS A 30 4.39 2.40 2.08
C CYS A 30 5.55 2.11 1.13
N SER A 31 6.38 1.15 1.53
CA SER A 31 7.42 0.61 0.67
C SER A 31 7.26 -0.89 0.51
N ALA A 32 7.52 -1.39 -0.70
CA ALA A 32 7.43 -2.81 -1.03
C ALA A 32 8.50 -3.20 -2.05
N TYR A 33 8.82 -4.48 -2.09
CA TYR A 33 9.72 -5.05 -3.10
C TYR A 33 9.18 -6.42 -3.56
N ALA A 34 9.59 -6.87 -4.74
CA ALA A 34 9.28 -8.22 -5.19
C ALA A 34 10.32 -9.20 -4.62
N ARG A 35 9.91 -10.37 -4.11
CA ARG A 35 10.86 -11.38 -3.58
C ARG A 35 11.99 -11.74 -4.56
N SER A 36 11.71 -11.68 -5.87
CA SER A 36 12.68 -11.97 -6.92
C SER A 36 13.75 -10.88 -7.12
N ASN A 37 13.55 -9.68 -6.56
CA ASN A 37 14.48 -8.57 -6.66
C ASN A 37 14.37 -7.65 -5.42
N PRO A 38 14.89 -8.09 -4.27
CA PRO A 38 14.71 -7.39 -2.99
C PRO A 38 15.40 -6.02 -2.93
N GLU A 39 16.44 -5.82 -3.74
CA GLU A 39 17.16 -4.54 -3.84
C GLU A 39 16.32 -3.44 -4.49
N LYS A 40 15.31 -3.81 -5.28
CA LYS A 40 14.44 -2.85 -5.97
C LYS A 40 13.21 -2.53 -5.12
N VAL A 41 13.41 -1.66 -4.15
CA VAL A 41 12.33 -1.12 -3.31
C VAL A 41 11.55 -0.05 -4.07
N ILE A 42 10.23 -0.16 -4.04
CA ILE A 42 9.29 0.84 -4.54
C ILE A 42 8.67 1.53 -3.33
N THR A 43 8.74 2.86 -3.27
CA THR A 43 8.07 3.65 -2.25
C THR A 43 6.95 4.46 -2.88
N ALA A 44 5.77 4.41 -2.28
CA ALA A 44 4.60 5.15 -2.71
C ALA A 44 4.08 6.03 -1.57
N ARG A 45 3.81 7.29 -1.88
CA ARG A 45 3.18 8.25 -0.98
C ARG A 45 1.76 8.56 -1.44
N PHE A 46 0.81 8.34 -0.54
CA PHE A 46 -0.61 8.63 -0.69
C PHE A 46 -0.92 9.89 0.12
N SER A 47 -0.97 11.04 -0.56
CA SER A 47 -1.23 12.33 0.09
C SER A 47 -2.69 12.45 0.55
N GLN A 48 -2.89 13.19 1.64
CA GLN A 48 -4.20 13.47 2.21
C GLN A 48 -5.05 12.20 2.39
N ALA A 49 -4.41 11.08 2.73
CA ALA A 49 -5.04 9.80 2.92
C ALA A 49 -5.98 9.82 4.13
N VAL A 50 -7.18 9.27 3.92
CA VAL A 50 -8.22 9.13 4.95
C VAL A 50 -8.42 7.64 5.18
N VAL A 51 -7.98 7.15 6.33
CA VAL A 51 -8.21 5.76 6.74
C VAL A 51 -9.71 5.54 6.90
N LYS A 52 -10.22 4.39 6.43
CA LYS A 52 -11.67 4.08 6.47
C LYS A 52 -12.06 3.08 7.55
N SER A 53 -11.09 2.42 8.19
CA SER A 53 -11.34 1.40 9.21
C SER A 53 -10.92 1.88 10.61
N GLY A 54 -11.88 2.32 11.42
CA GLY A 54 -11.64 2.79 12.79
C GLY A 54 -11.06 1.74 13.75
N TRP A 55 -11.22 0.44 13.48
CA TRP A 55 -10.62 -0.62 14.30
C TRP A 55 -9.10 -0.75 14.14
N GLN A 56 -8.53 -0.19 13.07
CA GLN A 56 -7.10 -0.28 12.74
C GLN A 56 -6.35 1.03 12.98
N GLU A 57 -7.05 2.14 13.24
CA GLU A 57 -6.43 3.46 13.48
C GLU A 57 -5.47 3.47 14.68
N HIS A 58 -5.62 2.51 15.60
CA HIS A 58 -4.83 2.40 16.83
C HIS A 58 -3.80 1.25 16.84
N ASP A 59 -3.71 0.45 15.78
CA ASP A 59 -2.71 -0.62 15.71
C ASP A 59 -1.32 -0.04 15.50
N ASN A 60 -0.44 -0.27 16.48
CA ASN A 60 0.96 0.10 16.38
C ASN A 60 1.64 -0.80 15.35
N THR A 61 1.72 -0.33 14.10
CA THR A 61 2.33 -1.05 12.98
C THR A 61 3.80 -1.41 13.25
N ALA A 62 4.49 -0.74 14.18
CA ALA A 62 5.86 -1.10 14.58
C ALA A 62 5.95 -2.46 15.29
N LYS A 63 4.83 -3.01 15.79
CA LYS A 63 4.78 -4.34 16.44
C LYS A 63 4.53 -5.50 15.47
N LEU A 64 4.27 -5.21 14.19
CA LEU A 64 4.01 -6.24 13.20
C LEU A 64 5.31 -6.99 12.84
N PRO A 65 5.22 -8.28 12.47
CA PRO A 65 6.39 -9.10 12.13
C PRO A 65 6.90 -8.76 10.72
N TRP A 66 7.50 -7.57 10.56
CA TRP A 66 8.04 -7.11 9.29
C TRP A 66 9.13 -8.04 8.75
N PRO A 67 9.24 -8.22 7.42
CA PRO A 67 8.37 -7.64 6.39
C PRO A 67 7.12 -8.52 6.13
N LEU A 68 6.02 -7.91 5.71
CA LEU A 68 4.73 -8.60 5.57
C LEU A 68 4.49 -9.07 4.14
N GLU A 69 3.98 -10.29 3.98
CA GLU A 69 3.60 -10.79 2.67
C GLU A 69 2.28 -10.15 2.22
N VAL A 70 2.27 -9.51 1.05
CA VAL A 70 1.07 -8.92 0.46
C VAL A 70 0.24 -10.03 -0.16
N ILE A 71 -0.95 -10.23 0.40
CA ILE A 71 -1.96 -11.17 -0.12
C ILE A 71 -2.70 -10.51 -1.30
N SER A 72 -3.09 -9.25 -1.14
CA SER A 72 -3.78 -8.49 -2.19
C SER A 72 -3.65 -6.98 -2.00
N PHE A 73 -3.58 -6.25 -3.11
CA PHE A 73 -3.69 -4.80 -3.14
C PHE A 73 -4.67 -4.37 -4.23
N HIS A 74 -5.70 -3.62 -3.84
CA HIS A 74 -6.75 -3.15 -4.75
C HIS A 74 -6.83 -1.63 -4.73
N ALA A 75 -7.17 -1.05 -5.88
CA ALA A 75 -7.45 0.36 -6.06
C ALA A 75 -8.76 0.53 -6.84
N VAL A 76 -9.77 1.13 -6.22
CA VAL A 76 -11.07 1.40 -6.82
C VAL A 76 -11.28 2.90 -6.92
N ARG A 77 -11.57 3.40 -8.12
CA ARG A 77 -11.81 4.84 -8.35
C ARG A 77 -13.17 5.27 -7.78
N LEU A 78 -13.19 6.31 -6.95
CA LEU A 78 -14.37 6.95 -6.37
C LEU A 78 -14.35 8.45 -6.73
N GLY A 79 -14.85 8.78 -7.92
CA GLY A 79 -14.82 10.14 -8.44
C GLY A 79 -13.39 10.63 -8.73
N ARG A 80 -12.93 11.62 -7.96
CA ARG A 80 -11.56 12.19 -8.07
C ARG A 80 -10.52 11.45 -7.22
N ARG A 81 -10.97 10.63 -6.27
CA ARG A 81 -10.11 9.88 -5.36
C ARG A 81 -10.17 8.38 -5.67
N PHE A 82 -9.34 7.62 -5.01
CA PHE A 82 -9.26 6.18 -5.07
C PHE A 82 -9.38 5.62 -3.65
N ARG A 83 -10.11 4.52 -3.52
CA ARG A 83 -10.10 3.67 -2.33
C ARG A 83 -9.08 2.57 -2.55
N PHE A 84 -8.14 2.46 -1.64
CA PHE A 84 -7.10 1.47 -1.62
C PHE A 84 -7.35 0.48 -0.50
N THR A 85 -7.21 -0.80 -0.81
CA THR A 85 -7.33 -1.89 0.16
C THR A 85 -6.08 -2.74 0.09
N LEU A 86 -5.34 -2.82 1.19
CA LEU A 86 -4.13 -3.59 1.35
C LEU A 86 -4.38 -4.72 2.35
N ASN A 87 -4.15 -5.96 1.91
CA ASN A 87 -4.25 -7.14 2.76
C ASN A 87 -2.90 -7.84 2.79
N CYS A 88 -2.39 -8.06 3.99
CA CYS A 88 -1.22 -8.85 4.32
C CYS A 88 -1.60 -9.89 5.38
N VAL A 89 -0.69 -10.83 5.66
CA VAL A 89 -0.83 -11.71 6.84
C VAL A 89 -0.85 -10.84 8.10
N ASP A 90 -1.91 -10.97 8.92
CA ASP A 90 -2.13 -10.25 10.18
C ASP A 90 -2.21 -8.70 10.09
N PHE A 91 -2.32 -8.15 8.88
CA PHE A 91 -2.47 -6.71 8.67
C PHE A 91 -3.38 -6.43 7.48
N GLN A 92 -4.42 -5.65 7.71
CA GLN A 92 -5.26 -5.12 6.65
C GLN A 92 -5.35 -3.60 6.83
N ARG A 93 -5.48 -2.86 5.74
CA ARG A 93 -5.76 -1.43 5.79
C ARG A 93 -6.58 -0.98 4.60
N GLU A 94 -7.55 -0.11 4.85
CA GLU A 94 -8.30 0.59 3.81
C GLU A 94 -8.18 2.10 3.99
N TRP A 95 -7.90 2.80 2.90
CA TRP A 95 -7.84 4.27 2.90
C TRP A 95 -8.30 4.86 1.58
N GLU A 96 -8.73 6.11 1.61
CA GLU A 96 -9.01 6.90 0.42
C GLU A 96 -7.97 8.00 0.23
N SER A 97 -7.43 8.14 -0.97
CA SER A 97 -6.48 9.21 -1.33
C SER A 97 -6.57 9.52 -2.83
N GLU A 98 -5.85 10.54 -3.29
CA GLU A 98 -5.57 10.67 -4.72
C GLU A 98 -4.64 9.54 -5.18
N TRP A 99 -4.34 9.46 -6.48
CA TRP A 99 -3.39 8.47 -6.97
C TRP A 99 -2.00 8.71 -6.33
N PRO A 100 -1.31 7.66 -5.86
CA PRO A 100 -0.03 7.84 -5.17
C PRO A 100 1.06 8.39 -6.08
N GLN A 101 2.01 9.08 -5.46
CA GLN A 101 3.27 9.46 -6.09
C GLN A 101 4.33 8.40 -5.74
N LEU A 102 5.09 7.97 -6.75
CA LEU A 102 6.27 7.14 -6.54
C LEU A 102 7.44 8.05 -6.16
N ILE A 103 8.17 7.69 -5.10
CA ILE A 103 9.31 8.44 -4.56
C ILE A 103 10.54 7.56 -4.39
#